data_AF-A0A2P2I8B9-F1
#
_entry.id   AF-A0A2P2I8B9-F1
#
_cell.length_a   1.000
_cell.length_b   1.000
_cell.length_c   1.000
_cell.angle_alpha   90.00
_cell.angle_beta   90.00
_cell.angle_gamma   90.00
#
_symmetry.space_group_name_H-M   'P 1'
#
loop_
_entity.id
_entity.type
_entity.pdbx_description
1 polymer ?
#
loop_
_entity_poly.entity_id
_entity_poly.type
_entity_poly.pdbx_seq_one_letter_code
_entity_poly.pdbx_strand_id
1 'polypeptide(L)'
;HYLLNIMLEQMVVDCDPEMGGAVQLMGILRILIDPENMLATHNKAERADFLAFFYKHSMHYLIAPLLSNTVGDEVVREDYQTAQLVALILELLAFCVEHHSYHIKNYIIHRDLLRRVLVLVKSKHTFLVLGTVRFMRKIIGMKDEFYNRHIISSNLFAPIVDTYVKNNARYNLLDSAILEIFEFIKTEDIKSLSFYSMEKFGDVFNRIDLVLALVTF
;
A
#
# COMPACT_ATOMS: atom_id res chain seq x y z
N HIS A 1 -26.45 -9.55 6.94
CA HIS A 1 -25.00 -9.38 6.73
C HIS A 1 -24.55 -10.34 5.64
N TYR A 2 -23.84 -9.86 4.61
CA TYR A 2 -23.30 -10.72 3.55
C TYR A 2 -22.18 -11.60 4.13
N LEU A 3 -22.04 -12.83 3.63
CA LEU A 3 -21.00 -13.76 4.09
C LEU A 3 -19.60 -13.11 4.05
N LEU A 4 -19.31 -12.36 3.00
CA LEU A 4 -18.05 -11.64 2.84
C LEU A 4 -17.80 -10.63 3.96
N ASN A 5 -18.82 -9.90 4.40
CA ASN A 5 -18.70 -8.93 5.48
C ASN A 5 -18.48 -9.63 6.82
N ILE A 6 -19.16 -10.77 7.05
CA ILE A 6 -18.95 -11.58 8.25
C ILE A 6 -17.50 -12.07 8.30
N MET A 7 -16.96 -12.58 7.18
CA MET A 7 -15.57 -13.01 7.11
C MET A 7 -14.58 -11.88 7.39
N LEU A 8 -14.82 -10.68 6.84
CA LEU A 8 -14.00 -9.50 7.11
C LEU A 8 -14.07 -9.09 8.58
N GLU A 9 -15.27 -9.05 9.16
CA GLU A 9 -15.45 -8.75 10.59
C GLU A 9 -14.71 -9.75 11.47
N GLN A 10 -14.83 -11.05 11.19
CA GLN A 10 -14.14 -12.11 11.93
C GLN A 10 -12.62 -12.03 11.79
N MET A 11 -12.09 -11.69 10.61
CA MET A 11 -10.66 -11.48 10.41
C MET A 11 -10.12 -10.32 11.27
N VAL A 12 -10.93 -9.27 11.43
CA VAL A 12 -10.54 -8.06 12.17
C VAL A 12 -10.60 -8.25 13.68
N VAL A 13 -11.51 -9.10 14.19
CA VAL A 13 -11.66 -9.35 15.63
C VAL A 13 -10.93 -10.61 16.10
N ASP A 14 -10.03 -11.19 15.29
CA ASP A 14 -9.26 -12.36 15.69
C ASP A 14 -8.44 -12.06 16.94
N CYS A 15 -8.74 -12.80 18.01
CA CYS A 15 -8.08 -12.67 19.31
C CYS A 15 -6.91 -13.66 19.47
N ASP A 16 -6.67 -14.52 18.50
CA ASP A 16 -5.56 -15.48 18.54
C ASP A 16 -4.21 -14.74 18.55
N PRO A 17 -3.28 -15.04 19.48
CA PRO A 17 -1.98 -14.37 19.55
C PRO A 17 -1.11 -14.53 18.30
N GLU A 18 -1.31 -15.62 17.54
CA GLU A 18 -0.61 -15.91 16.30
C GLU A 18 -1.39 -15.43 15.07
N MET A 19 -2.57 -14.82 15.25
CA MET A 19 -3.47 -14.36 14.18
C MET A 19 -3.88 -15.48 13.22
N GLY A 20 -3.91 -16.73 13.70
CA GLY A 20 -4.14 -17.90 12.86
C GLY A 20 -5.47 -17.88 12.12
N GLY A 21 -6.53 -17.40 12.78
CA GLY A 21 -7.85 -17.24 12.16
C GLY A 21 -7.87 -16.15 11.09
N ALA A 22 -7.25 -15.01 11.36
CA ALA A 22 -7.12 -13.90 10.44
C ALA A 22 -6.32 -14.29 9.19
N VAL A 23 -5.21 -15.02 9.34
CA VAL A 23 -4.39 -15.52 8.22
C VAL A 23 -5.19 -16.46 7.32
N GLN A 24 -5.95 -17.39 7.91
CA GLN A 24 -6.81 -18.30 7.15
C GLN A 24 -7.92 -17.55 6.41
N LEU A 25 -8.62 -16.64 7.11
CA LEU A 25 -9.67 -15.83 6.52
C LEU A 25 -9.13 -14.93 5.40
N MET A 26 -7.93 -14.35 5.58
CA MET A 26 -7.24 -13.58 4.53
C MET A 26 -7.03 -14.44 3.28
N GLY A 27 -6.59 -15.69 3.43
CA GLY A 27 -6.42 -16.63 2.32
C GLY A 27 -7.72 -16.88 1.56
N ILE A 28 -8.83 -17.13 2.28
CA ILE A 28 -10.14 -17.36 1.66
C ILE A 28 -10.66 -16.07 1.01
N LEU A 29 -10.54 -14.92 1.68
CA LEU A 29 -10.93 -13.62 1.15
C LEU A 29 -10.21 -13.31 -0.15
N ARG A 30 -8.90 -13.58 -0.22
CA ARG A 30 -8.11 -13.42 -1.44
C ARG A 30 -8.66 -14.25 -2.59
N ILE A 31 -8.99 -15.52 -2.35
CA ILE A 31 -9.58 -16.39 -3.39
C ILE A 31 -10.93 -15.83 -3.86
N LEU A 32 -11.77 -15.36 -2.94
CA LEU A 32 -13.11 -14.84 -3.27
C LEU A 32 -13.08 -13.53 -4.05
N ILE A 33 -12.12 -12.65 -3.77
CA ILE A 33 -12.03 -11.34 -4.44
C ILE A 33 -11.16 -11.38 -5.70
N ASP A 34 -10.45 -12.48 -5.96
CA ASP A 34 -9.63 -12.65 -7.15
C ASP A 34 -10.50 -12.76 -8.42
N PRO A 35 -10.41 -11.79 -9.36
CA PRO A 35 -11.16 -11.83 -10.61
C PRO A 35 -10.90 -13.07 -11.48
N GLU A 36 -9.74 -13.72 -11.32
CA GLU A 36 -9.41 -14.96 -12.02
C GLU A 36 -10.16 -16.16 -11.46
N ASN A 37 -10.42 -16.19 -10.14
CA ASN A 37 -11.16 -17.27 -9.48
C ASN A 37 -12.68 -17.15 -9.62
N MET A 38 -13.18 -16.04 -10.17
CA MET A 38 -14.59 -15.86 -10.55
C MET A 38 -14.93 -16.66 -11.83
N LEU A 39 -14.45 -17.91 -11.88
CA LEU A 39 -14.36 -18.85 -13.02
C LEU A 39 -15.71 -19.25 -13.62
N ALA A 40 -16.82 -18.95 -12.95
CA ALA A 40 -18.15 -19.39 -13.39
C ALA A 40 -18.76 -18.50 -14.49
N THR A 41 -18.21 -17.31 -14.74
CA THR A 41 -18.85 -16.34 -15.62
C THR A 41 -17.89 -15.95 -16.74
N HIS A 42 -18.12 -16.46 -17.96
CA HIS A 42 -17.60 -15.84 -19.19
C HIS A 42 -18.11 -14.38 -19.38
N ASN A 43 -18.92 -13.89 -18.45
CA ASN A 43 -19.49 -12.56 -18.43
C ASN A 43 -18.60 -11.56 -17.67
N LYS A 44 -17.89 -10.71 -18.42
CA LYS A 44 -17.11 -9.59 -17.86
C LYS A 44 -17.96 -8.63 -17.00
N ALA A 45 -19.27 -8.54 -17.26
CA ALA A 45 -20.17 -7.68 -16.50
C ALA A 45 -20.34 -8.15 -15.05
N GLU A 46 -20.55 -9.45 -14.83
CA GLU A 46 -20.74 -10.01 -13.48
C GLU A 46 -19.51 -9.81 -12.59
N ARG A 47 -18.30 -9.93 -13.16
CA ARG A 47 -17.05 -9.61 -12.45
C ARG A 47 -17.00 -8.14 -12.03
N ALA A 48 -17.34 -7.22 -12.94
CA ALA A 48 -17.37 -5.80 -12.66
C ALA A 48 -18.45 -5.44 -11.62
N ASP A 49 -19.62 -6.08 -11.68
CA ASP A 49 -20.71 -5.90 -10.73
C ASP A 49 -20.33 -6.40 -9.35
N PHE A 50 -19.69 -7.56 -9.25
CA PHE A 50 -19.17 -8.07 -7.98
C PHE A 50 -18.13 -7.12 -7.38
N LEU A 51 -17.15 -6.66 -8.16
CA LEU A 51 -16.15 -5.72 -7.65
C LEU A 51 -16.81 -4.39 -7.25
N ALA A 52 -17.73 -3.86 -8.06
CA ALA A 52 -18.49 -2.67 -7.70
C ALA A 52 -19.23 -2.85 -6.36
N PHE A 53 -19.86 -4.00 -6.17
CA PHE A 53 -20.50 -4.37 -4.91
C PHE A 53 -19.49 -4.44 -3.76
N PHE A 54 -18.36 -5.15 -3.91
CA PHE A 54 -17.31 -5.28 -2.89
C PHE A 54 -16.78 -3.91 -2.43
N TYR A 55 -16.41 -3.04 -3.36
CA TYR A 55 -15.89 -1.71 -3.02
C TYR A 55 -16.94 -0.79 -2.38
N LYS A 56 -18.21 -0.97 -2.73
CA LYS A 56 -19.32 -0.21 -2.17
C LYS A 56 -19.74 -0.69 -0.79
N HIS A 57 -19.77 -2.01 -0.56
CA HIS A 57 -20.45 -2.61 0.59
C HIS A 57 -19.56 -3.42 1.55
N SER A 58 -18.30 -3.70 1.18
CA SER A 58 -17.44 -4.60 1.96
C SER A 58 -16.06 -4.01 2.26
N MET A 59 -15.46 -3.28 1.32
CA MET A 59 -14.09 -2.76 1.45
C MET A 59 -13.84 -1.91 2.71
N HIS A 60 -14.87 -1.20 3.20
CA HIS A 60 -14.75 -0.39 4.41
C HIS A 60 -14.54 -1.22 5.68
N TYR A 61 -15.03 -2.47 5.75
CA TYR A 61 -14.73 -3.38 6.86
C TYR A 61 -13.26 -3.80 6.83
N LEU A 62 -12.72 -4.09 5.64
CA LEU A 62 -11.32 -4.48 5.47
C LEU A 62 -10.35 -3.40 5.97
N ILE A 63 -10.58 -2.14 5.60
CA ILE A 63 -9.64 -1.05 5.90
C ILE A 63 -9.89 -0.36 7.24
N ALA A 64 -11.01 -0.64 7.91
CA ALA A 64 -11.37 0.05 9.15
C ALA A 64 -10.26 -0.01 10.22
N PRO A 65 -9.57 -1.15 10.45
CA PRO A 65 -8.46 -1.19 11.40
C PRO A 65 -7.30 -0.29 10.97
N LEU A 66 -6.92 -0.32 9.69
CA LEU A 66 -5.86 0.53 9.13
C LEU A 66 -6.20 2.02 9.31
N LEU A 67 -7.44 2.42 9.02
CA LEU A 67 -7.90 3.80 9.19
C LEU A 67 -8.01 4.19 10.67
N SER A 68 -8.37 3.28 11.57
CA SER A 68 -8.36 3.57 13.00
C SER A 68 -6.93 3.73 13.54
N ASN A 69 -5.95 3.04 12.94
CA ASN A 69 -4.58 3.00 13.41
C ASN A 69 -3.68 4.14 12.89
N THR A 70 -4.17 4.98 11.97
CA THR A 70 -3.35 5.97 11.24
C THR A 70 -3.93 7.39 11.35
N VAL A 71 -4.46 7.75 12.51
CA VAL A 71 -5.17 9.02 12.75
C VAL A 71 -4.18 10.13 13.08
N GLY A 72 -4.34 11.32 12.49
CA GLY A 72 -3.53 12.49 12.83
C GLY A 72 -2.04 12.33 12.50
N ASP A 73 -1.73 11.63 11.40
CA ASP A 73 -0.38 11.26 10.98
C ASP A 73 0.40 10.39 11.99
N GLU A 74 -0.24 9.81 13.00
CA GLU A 74 0.42 8.97 14.00
C GLU A 74 -0.09 7.54 13.96
N VAL A 75 0.78 6.60 14.35
CA VAL A 75 0.39 5.20 14.52
C VAL A 75 -0.17 5.03 15.93
N VAL A 76 -1.49 4.80 16.03
CA VAL A 76 -2.23 4.90 17.30
C VAL A 76 -1.94 3.72 18.22
N ARG A 77 -1.84 2.51 17.66
CA ARG A 77 -1.69 1.26 18.38
C ARG A 77 -0.58 0.42 17.74
N GLU A 78 0.41 0.10 18.58
CA GLU A 78 1.68 -0.50 18.18
C GLU A 78 1.95 -1.82 18.91
N ASP A 79 0.91 -2.50 19.44
CA ASP A 79 1.06 -3.90 19.83
C ASP A 79 1.27 -4.79 18.58
N TYR A 80 1.88 -5.95 18.80
CA TYR A 80 2.30 -6.84 17.72
C TYR A 80 1.11 -7.38 16.92
N GLN A 81 0.00 -7.70 17.60
CA GLN A 81 -1.21 -8.22 16.98
C GLN A 81 -1.85 -7.21 16.01
N THR A 82 -1.95 -5.95 16.43
CA THR A 82 -2.44 -4.86 15.59
C THR A 82 -1.53 -4.63 14.39
N ALA A 83 -0.22 -4.66 14.59
CA ALA A 83 0.75 -4.50 13.51
C ALA A 83 0.66 -5.65 12.48
N GLN A 84 0.46 -6.89 12.94
CA GLN A 84 0.22 -8.05 12.08
C GLN A 84 -1.09 -7.92 11.30
N LEU A 85 -2.21 -7.56 11.95
CA LEU A 85 -3.49 -7.36 11.27
C LEU A 85 -3.38 -6.31 10.16
N VAL A 86 -2.75 -5.17 10.46
CA VAL A 86 -2.54 -4.11 9.46
C VAL A 86 -1.64 -4.59 8.33
N ALA A 87 -0.63 -5.42 8.60
CA ALA A 87 0.18 -6.03 7.56
C ALA A 87 -0.63 -6.97 6.64
N LEU A 88 -1.51 -7.81 7.19
CA LEU A 88 -2.42 -8.66 6.39
C LEU A 88 -3.36 -7.82 5.52
N ILE A 89 -3.88 -6.71 6.06
CA ILE A 89 -4.70 -5.76 5.31
C ILE A 89 -3.89 -5.15 4.17
N LEU A 90 -2.64 -4.72 4.42
CA LEU A 90 -1.75 -4.18 3.38
C LEU A 90 -1.47 -5.22 2.27
N GLU A 91 -1.32 -6.50 2.62
CA GLU A 91 -1.15 -7.58 1.63
C GLU A 91 -2.39 -7.76 0.75
N LEU A 92 -3.59 -7.74 1.33
CA LEU A 92 -4.83 -7.77 0.55
C LEU A 92 -5.01 -6.51 -0.30
N LEU A 93 -4.65 -5.33 0.21
CA LEU A 93 -4.67 -4.09 -0.57
C LEU A 93 -3.68 -4.15 -1.75
N ALA A 94 -2.47 -4.67 -1.51
CA ALA A 94 -1.48 -4.90 -2.56
C ALA A 94 -2.03 -5.80 -3.67
N PHE A 95 -2.66 -6.90 -3.28
CA PHE A 95 -3.36 -7.78 -4.22
C PHE A 95 -4.45 -7.02 -5.00
N CYS A 96 -5.30 -6.24 -4.31
CA CYS A 96 -6.33 -5.43 -4.97
C CYS A 96 -5.73 -4.46 -6.00
N VAL A 97 -4.59 -3.82 -5.68
CA VAL A 97 -3.89 -2.89 -6.59
C VAL A 97 -3.52 -3.57 -7.91
N GLU A 98 -3.03 -4.80 -7.85
CA GLU A 98 -2.60 -5.57 -9.02
C GLU A 98 -3.78 -6.11 -9.84
N HIS A 99 -4.89 -6.47 -9.18
CA HIS A 99 -5.94 -7.26 -9.82
C HIS A 99 -7.27 -6.52 -10.07
N HIS A 100 -7.59 -5.46 -9.32
CA HIS A 100 -8.92 -4.83 -9.35
C HIS A 100 -8.99 -3.57 -10.23
N SER A 101 -7.94 -3.31 -11.01
CA SER A 101 -7.87 -2.26 -12.03
C SER A 101 -8.44 -0.90 -11.58
N TYR A 102 -9.54 -0.42 -12.19
CA TYR A 102 -10.09 0.90 -11.90
C TYR A 102 -10.82 0.99 -10.55
N HIS A 103 -11.32 -0.14 -10.01
CA HIS A 103 -12.09 -0.12 -8.76
C HIS A 103 -11.19 0.24 -7.57
N ILE A 104 -10.04 -0.43 -7.42
CA ILE A 104 -9.05 -0.11 -6.39
C ILE A 104 -8.50 1.30 -6.57
N LYS A 105 -8.22 1.70 -7.81
CA LYS A 105 -7.66 3.00 -8.13
C LYS A 105 -8.58 4.13 -7.70
N ASN A 106 -9.84 4.05 -8.09
CA ASN A 106 -10.85 5.01 -7.67
C ASN A 106 -10.97 5.03 -6.15
N TYR A 107 -10.97 3.86 -5.51
CA TYR A 107 -11.09 3.79 -4.07
C TYR A 107 -9.92 4.43 -3.32
N ILE A 108 -8.67 4.17 -3.76
CA ILE A 108 -7.46 4.76 -3.18
C ILE A 108 -7.48 6.28 -3.32
N ILE A 109 -7.74 6.79 -4.53
CA ILE A 109 -7.65 8.22 -4.83
C ILE A 109 -8.75 9.01 -4.12
N HIS A 110 -10.02 8.57 -4.20
CA HIS A 110 -11.14 9.33 -3.63
C HIS A 110 -11.15 9.35 -2.10
N ARG A 111 -10.44 8.43 -1.44
CA ARG A 111 -10.36 8.35 0.03
C ARG A 111 -9.01 8.75 0.59
N ASP A 112 -8.08 9.19 -0.27
CA ASP A 112 -6.69 9.50 0.11
C ASP A 112 -6.05 8.33 0.90
N LEU A 113 -6.38 7.09 0.51
CA LEU A 113 -6.01 5.90 1.27
C LEU A 113 -4.50 5.70 1.32
N LEU A 114 -3.79 6.07 0.25
CA LEU A 114 -2.33 5.97 0.20
C LEU A 114 -1.68 6.86 1.27
N ARG A 115 -2.17 8.09 1.49
CA ARG A 115 -1.69 8.94 2.60
C ARG A 115 -1.84 8.24 3.94
N ARG A 116 -3.00 7.62 4.18
CA ARG A 116 -3.27 6.88 5.43
C ARG A 116 -2.34 5.69 5.59
N VAL A 117 -2.10 4.93 4.53
CA VAL A 117 -1.13 3.83 4.53
C VAL A 117 0.28 4.33 4.85
N LEU A 118 0.69 5.46 4.28
CA LEU A 118 2.05 5.99 4.46
C LEU A 118 2.36 6.47 5.87
N VAL A 119 1.36 6.69 6.73
CA VAL A 119 1.59 6.93 8.17
C VAL A 119 2.35 5.76 8.81
N LEU A 120 2.13 4.54 8.33
CA LEU A 120 2.71 3.30 8.87
C LEU A 120 4.24 3.23 8.73
N VAL A 121 4.86 4.08 7.91
CA VAL A 121 6.34 4.20 7.87
C VAL A 121 6.93 4.70 9.20
N LYS A 122 6.11 5.30 10.06
CA LYS A 122 6.47 5.73 11.41
C LYS A 122 6.40 4.61 12.47
N SER A 123 5.92 3.42 12.12
CA SER A 123 5.79 2.31 13.07
C SER A 123 7.16 1.87 13.61
N LYS A 124 7.20 1.43 14.87
CA LYS A 124 8.37 0.77 15.47
C LYS A 124 8.62 -0.63 14.90
N HIS A 125 7.63 -1.21 14.22
CA HIS A 125 7.71 -2.56 13.66
C HIS A 125 8.29 -2.54 12.25
N THR A 126 9.56 -2.93 12.12
CA THR A 126 10.28 -2.89 10.83
C THR A 126 9.56 -3.63 9.70
N PHE A 127 8.92 -4.77 9.98
CA PHE A 127 8.19 -5.52 8.96
C PHE A 127 7.02 -4.73 8.37
N LEU A 128 6.34 -3.93 9.20
CA LEU A 128 5.21 -3.11 8.78
C LEU A 128 5.67 -1.89 7.97
N VAL A 129 6.78 -1.27 8.37
CA VAL A 129 7.44 -0.20 7.60
C VAL A 129 7.83 -0.72 6.21
N LEU A 130 8.51 -1.87 6.13
CA LEU A 130 8.89 -2.51 4.86
C LEU A 130 7.67 -2.89 4.01
N GLY A 131 6.61 -3.41 4.64
CA GLY A 131 5.34 -3.70 3.97
C GLY A 131 4.70 -2.46 3.35
N THR A 132 4.79 -1.32 4.04
CA THR A 132 4.29 -0.02 3.58
C THR A 132 5.07 0.50 2.37
N VAL A 133 6.41 0.44 2.43
CA VAL A 133 7.29 0.80 1.31
C VAL A 133 7.02 -0.10 0.10
N ARG A 134 6.83 -1.41 0.31
CA ARG A 134 6.47 -2.36 -0.75
C ARG A 134 5.10 -2.07 -1.36
N PHE A 135 4.12 -1.67 -0.55
CA PHE A 135 2.79 -1.29 -1.05
C PHE A 135 2.88 -0.05 -1.95
N MET A 136 3.61 0.99 -1.53
CA MET A 136 3.89 2.15 -2.36
C MET A 136 4.55 1.76 -3.69
N ARG A 137 5.55 0.89 -3.62
CA ARG A 137 6.26 0.37 -4.78
C ARG A 137 5.33 -0.34 -5.77
N LYS A 138 4.36 -1.12 -5.29
CA LYS A 138 3.33 -1.76 -6.15
C LYS A 138 2.45 -0.75 -6.86
N ILE A 139 1.99 0.30 -6.17
CA ILE A 139 1.19 1.38 -6.79
C ILE A 139 1.97 2.04 -7.93
N ILE A 140 3.24 2.36 -7.71
CA ILE A 140 4.12 2.93 -8.73
C ILE A 140 4.35 1.93 -9.88
N GLY A 141 4.46 0.65 -9.55
CA GLY A 141 4.56 -0.46 -10.50
C GLY A 141 3.38 -0.58 -11.47
N MET A 142 2.21 -0.04 -11.12
CA MET A 142 1.07 0.03 -12.04
C MET A 142 1.30 1.00 -13.20
N LYS A 143 2.28 1.91 -13.09
CA LYS A 143 2.63 2.93 -14.09
C LYS A 143 1.41 3.73 -14.58
N ASP A 144 0.45 3.95 -13.69
CA ASP A 144 -0.81 4.62 -14.01
C ASP A 144 -0.71 6.12 -13.68
N GLU A 145 -1.00 6.96 -14.67
CA GLU A 145 -0.87 8.41 -14.54
C GLU A 145 -1.81 9.04 -13.50
N PHE A 146 -2.95 8.42 -13.16
CA PHE A 146 -3.79 8.91 -12.06
C PHE A 146 -3.14 8.67 -10.70
N TYR A 147 -2.46 7.52 -10.50
CA TYR A 147 -1.67 7.31 -9.30
C TYR A 147 -0.49 8.28 -9.24
N ASN A 148 0.23 8.48 -10.36
CA ASN A 148 1.35 9.41 -10.43
C ASN A 148 0.91 10.84 -10.04
N ARG A 149 -0.19 11.33 -10.63
CA ARG A 149 -0.76 12.64 -10.28
C ARG A 149 -1.18 12.73 -8.82
N HIS A 150 -1.78 11.68 -8.26
CA HIS A 150 -2.16 11.66 -6.85
C HIS A 150 -0.91 11.73 -5.95
N ILE A 151 0.13 10.94 -6.23
CA ILE A 151 1.40 10.96 -5.49
C ILE A 151 2.03 12.36 -5.50
N ILE A 152 2.08 12.99 -6.68
CA ILE A 152 2.68 14.31 -6.87
C ILE A 152 1.88 15.39 -6.14
N SER A 153 0.57 15.49 -6.43
CA SER A 153 -0.29 16.54 -5.87
C SER A 153 -0.43 16.47 -4.35
N SER A 154 -0.36 15.27 -3.78
CA SER A 154 -0.45 15.03 -2.33
C SER A 154 0.91 14.98 -1.62
N ASN A 155 2.03 15.15 -2.33
CA ASN A 155 3.40 15.07 -1.83
C ASN A 155 3.72 13.73 -1.13
N LEU A 156 3.28 12.60 -1.70
CA LEU A 156 3.28 11.30 -1.00
C LEU A 156 4.63 10.60 -0.91
N PHE A 157 5.68 11.11 -1.58
CA PHE A 157 7.05 10.63 -1.32
C PHE A 157 7.63 11.17 -0.01
N ALA A 158 7.14 12.30 0.50
CA ALA A 158 7.74 12.96 1.67
C ALA A 158 7.87 12.04 2.90
N PRO A 159 6.84 11.27 3.32
CA PRO A 159 6.98 10.37 4.47
C PRO A 159 8.08 9.32 4.30
N ILE A 160 8.29 8.83 3.07
CA ILE A 160 9.31 7.83 2.77
C ILE A 160 10.71 8.46 2.78
N VAL A 161 10.87 9.61 2.13
CA VAL A 161 12.15 10.33 2.09
C VAL A 161 12.55 10.80 3.49
N ASP A 162 11.61 11.31 4.29
CA ASP A 162 11.86 11.71 5.67
C ASP A 162 12.32 10.51 6.52
N THR A 163 11.73 9.33 6.29
CA THR A 163 12.13 8.08 6.97
C THR A 163 13.57 7.70 6.59
N TYR A 164 13.92 7.81 5.31
CA TYR A 164 15.28 7.56 4.83
C TYR A 164 16.31 8.50 5.48
N VAL A 165 16.02 9.81 5.51
CA VAL A 165 16.89 10.81 6.15
C VAL A 165 17.05 10.55 7.65
N LYS A 166 15.97 10.25 8.37
CA LYS A 166 15.99 9.96 9.81
C LYS A 166 16.75 8.69 10.15
N ASN A 167 16.74 7.69 9.26
CA ASN A 167 17.49 6.45 9.44
C ASN A 167 19.01 6.66 9.27
N ASN A 168 19.45 7.87 8.88
CA ASN A 168 20.85 8.30 8.78
C ASN A 168 21.71 7.38 7.91
N ALA A 169 21.16 6.92 6.78
CA ALA A 169 21.85 6.08 5.80
C ALA A 169 22.64 4.93 6.45
N ARG A 170 21.98 4.16 7.33
CA ARG A 170 22.57 2.95 7.92
C ARG A 170 22.82 1.85 6.88
N TYR A 171 22.40 2.05 5.62
CA TYR A 171 22.49 1.12 4.50
C TYR A 171 21.86 -0.24 4.86
N ASN A 172 20.74 -0.20 5.56
CA ASN A 172 20.00 -1.39 5.97
C ASN A 172 18.90 -1.74 4.94
N LEU A 173 18.18 -2.83 5.18
CA LEU A 173 17.14 -3.32 4.28
C LEU A 173 16.05 -2.26 3.95
N LEU A 174 15.74 -1.37 4.89
CA LEU A 174 14.77 -0.30 4.67
C LEU A 174 15.31 0.74 3.68
N ASP A 175 16.56 1.16 3.85
CA ASP A 175 17.22 2.09 2.93
C ASP A 175 17.24 1.48 1.51
N SER A 176 17.62 0.20 1.37
CA SER A 176 17.60 -0.49 0.08
C SER A 176 16.20 -0.55 -0.55
N ALA A 177 15.17 -0.81 0.24
CA ALA A 177 13.79 -0.85 -0.27
C ALA A 177 13.28 0.53 -0.73
N ILE A 178 13.69 1.60 -0.04
CA ILE A 178 13.34 2.97 -0.43
C ILE A 178 14.07 3.37 -1.71
N LEU A 179 15.36 3.05 -1.81
CA LEU A 179 16.15 3.36 -3.01
C LEU A 179 15.65 2.58 -4.23
N GLU A 180 15.21 1.34 -4.06
CA GLU A 180 14.61 0.55 -5.15
C GLU A 180 13.38 1.24 -5.76
N ILE A 181 12.59 2.01 -5.00
CA ILE A 181 11.47 2.78 -5.56
C ILE A 181 11.96 3.78 -6.59
N PHE A 182 12.99 4.56 -6.26
CA PHE A 182 13.50 5.61 -7.14
C PHE A 182 14.31 5.03 -8.30
N GLU A 183 15.05 3.94 -8.06
CA GLU A 183 15.70 3.18 -9.13
C GLU A 183 14.66 2.67 -10.13
N PHE A 184 13.57 2.05 -9.66
CA PHE A 184 12.51 1.57 -10.54
C PHE A 184 11.84 2.70 -11.34
N ILE A 185 11.55 3.84 -10.71
CA ILE A 185 11.00 5.02 -11.40
C ILE A 185 11.89 5.44 -12.56
N LYS A 186 13.21 5.40 -12.37
CA LYS A 186 14.19 5.70 -13.41
C LYS A 186 14.24 4.59 -14.47
N THR A 187 14.43 3.33 -14.07
CA THR A 187 14.57 2.19 -14.99
C THR A 187 13.36 2.06 -15.91
N GLU A 188 12.16 2.31 -15.39
CA GLU A 188 10.91 2.20 -16.15
C GLU A 188 10.47 3.51 -16.81
N ASP A 189 11.32 4.54 -16.80
CA ASP A 189 11.08 5.86 -17.43
C ASP A 189 9.75 6.52 -17.02
N ILE A 190 9.42 6.49 -15.72
CA ILE A 190 8.20 7.14 -15.19
C ILE A 190 8.46 8.64 -15.00
N LYS A 191 8.51 9.37 -16.11
CA LYS A 191 8.98 10.77 -16.19
C LYS A 191 8.31 11.73 -15.19
N SER A 192 6.99 11.62 -15.01
CA SER A 192 6.23 12.49 -14.11
C SER A 192 6.72 12.37 -12.66
N LEU A 193 6.94 11.13 -12.19
CA LEU A 193 7.48 10.87 -10.86
C LEU A 193 8.97 11.17 -10.76
N SER A 194 9.75 10.92 -11.82
CA SER A 194 11.18 11.24 -11.86
C SER A 194 11.41 12.76 -11.70
N PHE A 195 10.74 13.57 -12.52
CA PHE A 195 10.84 15.03 -12.45
C PHE A 195 10.45 15.56 -11.07
N TYR A 196 9.30 15.11 -10.56
CA TYR A 196 8.83 15.47 -9.23
C TYR A 196 9.82 15.07 -8.12
N SER A 197 10.43 13.88 -8.21
CA SER A 197 11.40 13.41 -7.22
C SER A 197 12.65 14.30 -7.20
N MET A 198 13.15 14.67 -8.38
CA MET A 198 14.32 15.55 -8.49
C MET A 198 14.01 16.98 -8.02
N GLU A 199 12.86 17.53 -8.42
CA GLU A 199 12.44 18.88 -8.04
C GLU A 199 12.25 19.02 -6.53
N LYS A 200 11.66 18.02 -5.86
CA LYS A 200 11.35 18.09 -4.43
C LYS A 200 12.43 17.56 -3.50
N PHE A 201 13.17 16.54 -3.92
CA PHE A 201 14.07 15.79 -3.03
C PHE A 201 15.50 15.69 -3.56
N GLY A 202 15.84 16.36 -4.67
CA GLY A 202 17.16 16.32 -5.29
C GLY A 202 18.31 16.62 -4.32
N ASP A 203 18.16 17.59 -3.42
CA ASP A 203 19.17 17.92 -2.41
C ASP A 203 19.45 16.77 -1.44
N VAL A 204 18.42 15.99 -1.07
CA VAL A 204 18.56 14.82 -0.20
C VAL A 204 19.35 13.73 -0.91
N PHE A 205 19.02 13.47 -2.19
CA PHE A 205 19.72 12.48 -2.99
C PHE A 205 21.18 12.89 -3.27
N ASN A 206 21.46 14.17 -3.52
CA ASN A 206 22.82 14.64 -3.78
C ASN A 206 23.76 14.56 -2.57
N ARG A 207 23.24 14.68 -1.33
CA ARG A 207 24.06 14.72 -0.10
C ARG A 207 24.54 13.37 0.41
N ILE A 208 23.94 12.27 -0.02
CA ILE A 208 24.16 10.93 0.56
C ILE A 208 25.03 10.04 -0.37
N ASP A 209 25.80 10.65 -1.29
CA ASP A 209 26.55 9.93 -2.33
C ASP A 209 25.67 8.92 -3.11
N LEU A 210 24.38 9.21 -3.27
CA LEU A 210 23.47 8.47 -4.17
C LEU A 210 23.76 8.74 -5.66
N VAL A 211 24.98 9.18 -5.96
CA VAL A 211 25.49 9.61 -7.25
C VAL A 211 25.61 8.45 -8.26
N LEU A 212 25.24 7.22 -7.90
CA LEU A 212 25.15 6.09 -8.84
C LEU A 212 23.72 5.68 -9.24
N ALA A 213 22.66 6.18 -8.59
CA ALA A 213 21.28 5.86 -8.97
C ALA A 213 20.64 6.92 -9.89
N LEU A 214 21.00 8.21 -9.79
CA LEU A 214 20.27 9.29 -10.48
C LEU A 214 21.13 10.25 -11.33
N VAL A 215 22.45 10.08 -11.43
CA VAL A 215 23.36 11.05 -12.09
C VAL A 215 23.52 10.84 -13.61
N THR A 216 22.53 10.21 -14.25
CA THR A 216 22.42 10.23 -15.71
C THR A 216 20.98 10.52 -16.10
N PHE A 217 20.61 11.78 -15.92
CA PHE A 217 19.62 12.48 -16.74
C PHE A 217 20.36 13.53 -17.58
#